data_AF-K2RTT7-F1
#
_entry.id   AF-K2RTT7-F1
#
_cell.length_a   1.000
_cell.length_b   1.000
_cell.length_c   1.000
_cell.angle_alpha   90.00
_cell.angle_beta   90.00
_cell.angle_gamma   90.00
#
_symmetry.space_group_name_H-M   'P 1'
#
loop_
_entity.id
_entity.type
_entity.pdbx_description
1 polymer ?
#
loop_
_entity_poly.entity_id
_entity_poly.type
_entity_poly.pdbx_seq_one_letter_code
_entity_poly.pdbx_strand_id
1 'polypeptide(L)'
;MFITKPTLIGLLATIGPANAIRTCGTLDPPAELLQKSRELKAHSDALKEAGVMVSKAPITVNTWFHVVAASEALEDGNITDEMLNGQIDVLNSNFAPHSIQFNLTGITRTINSTWSDNGDISAMKTSLRKGDYATLNLYFARAGHWFGLYHTFTGGCNPLSGGDYVDDTPYQASQSEGCPIGRDSCPDQPGLDPIHNYMDYSDDACYEEFTPDQGAKMQDNWAYWRAAS
;
A
#
# COMPACT_ATOMS: atom_id res chain seq x y z
N MET A 1 3.31 71.07 8.13
CA MET A 1 3.22 70.97 6.67
C MET A 1 2.30 69.80 6.33
N PHE A 2 1.45 69.98 5.33
CA PHE A 2 0.21 69.25 5.06
C PHE A 2 0.34 67.78 4.61
N ILE A 3 -0.70 67.01 4.98
CA ILE A 3 -1.42 65.89 4.31
C ILE A 3 -1.01 65.69 2.82
N THR A 4 -0.70 64.47 2.32
CA THR A 4 -1.65 63.49 1.73
C THR A 4 -1.11 62.03 1.64
N LYS A 5 -1.96 61.03 1.97
CA LYS A 5 -2.05 59.69 1.33
C LYS A 5 -3.10 59.79 0.18
N PRO A 6 -3.38 58.79 -0.71
CA PRO A 6 -2.91 57.39 -0.91
C PRO A 6 -2.51 57.13 -2.41
N THR A 7 -2.14 55.92 -2.87
CA THR A 7 -3.06 54.90 -3.45
C THR A 7 -2.45 53.49 -3.46
N LEU A 8 -3.34 52.53 -3.22
CA LEU A 8 -3.26 51.08 -3.10
C LEU A 8 -3.09 50.33 -4.45
N ILE A 9 -2.23 49.31 -4.50
CA ILE A 9 -2.41 48.02 -5.24
C ILE A 9 -1.63 47.01 -4.37
N GLY A 10 -2.21 46.04 -3.67
CA GLY A 10 -3.23 45.09 -4.10
C GLY A 10 -2.55 43.81 -4.58
N LEU A 11 -1.96 43.01 -3.68
CA LEU A 11 -1.61 41.63 -4.00
C LEU A 11 -2.19 40.69 -2.93
N LEU A 12 -3.01 39.77 -3.44
CA LEU A 12 -3.81 38.80 -2.70
C LEU A 12 -2.96 37.95 -1.75
N ALA A 13 -3.53 37.68 -0.58
CA ALA A 13 -3.15 36.51 0.19
C ALA A 13 -3.50 35.25 -0.61
N THR A 14 -2.52 34.39 -0.87
CA THR A 14 -2.79 32.97 -1.04
C THR A 14 -2.42 32.29 0.27
N ILE A 15 -3.46 32.02 1.05
CA ILE A 15 -3.46 30.96 2.04
C ILE A 15 -3.07 29.70 1.27
N GLY A 16 -1.88 29.16 1.50
CA GLY A 16 -1.56 27.84 0.98
C GLY A 16 -2.49 26.82 1.63
N PRO A 17 -3.29 26.04 0.88
CA PRO A 17 -3.65 24.72 1.36
C PRO A 17 -2.37 23.87 1.22
N ALA A 18 -2.00 22.97 2.11
CA ALA A 18 -2.84 22.15 2.93
C ALA A 18 -2.16 21.90 4.28
N ASN A 19 -2.90 22.11 5.36
CA ASN A 19 -2.80 21.16 6.47
C ASN A 19 -3.22 19.82 5.87
N ALA A 20 -2.26 18.99 5.46
CA ALA A 20 -2.54 17.58 5.23
C ALA A 20 -3.03 17.02 6.56
N ILE A 21 -4.36 16.94 6.71
CA ILE A 21 -4.97 16.20 7.80
C ILE A 21 -4.40 14.80 7.65
N ARG A 22 -3.64 14.33 8.65
CA ARG A 22 -3.26 12.92 8.72
C ARG A 22 -4.53 12.11 8.97
N THR A 23 -5.27 11.82 7.91
CA THR A 23 -6.41 10.91 7.94
C THR A 23 -5.88 9.49 7.93
N CYS A 24 -6.29 8.71 8.92
CA CYS A 24 -6.11 7.26 8.90
C CYS A 24 -7.13 6.70 7.90
N GLY A 25 -6.72 5.83 6.97
CA GLY A 25 -7.63 5.16 6.01
C GLY A 25 -8.51 4.07 6.64
N THR A 26 -8.84 4.22 7.92
CA THR A 26 -9.74 3.35 8.68
C THR A 26 -10.80 4.24 9.28
N LEU A 27 -12.06 3.92 9.00
CA LEU A 27 -13.22 4.60 9.57
C LEU A 27 -13.11 4.75 11.09
N ASP A 28 -13.63 5.86 11.59
CA ASP A 28 -13.73 6.08 13.03
C ASP A 28 -14.47 4.92 13.70
N PRO A 29 -13.99 4.45 14.87
CA PRO A 29 -14.58 3.31 15.54
C PRO A 29 -16.04 3.61 15.93
N PRO A 30 -16.97 2.65 15.74
CA PRO A 30 -18.36 2.82 16.15
C PRO A 30 -18.49 3.11 17.65
N ALA A 31 -19.58 3.79 18.02
CA ALA A 31 -19.83 4.25 19.39
C ALA A 31 -19.74 3.14 20.44
N GLU A 32 -20.11 1.91 20.09
CA GLU A 32 -20.01 0.73 20.95
C GLU A 32 -18.56 0.39 21.29
N LEU A 33 -17.64 0.40 20.31
CA LEU A 33 -16.22 0.13 20.57
C LEU A 33 -15.59 1.25 21.41
N LEU A 34 -16.01 2.49 21.18
CA LEU A 34 -15.60 3.62 22.02
C LEU A 34 -16.11 3.47 23.46
N GLN A 35 -17.36 3.03 23.64
CA GLN A 35 -17.90 2.72 24.95
C GLN A 35 -17.11 1.61 25.63
N LYS A 36 -16.83 0.52 24.93
CA LYS A 36 -16.08 -0.59 25.52
C LYS A 36 -14.67 -0.18 25.91
N SER A 37 -14.03 0.67 25.09
CA SER A 37 -12.72 1.23 25.39
C SER A 37 -12.74 2.10 26.65
N ARG A 38 -13.79 2.91 26.84
CA ARG A 38 -13.98 3.71 28.07
C ARG A 38 -14.15 2.82 29.30
N GLU A 39 -14.93 1.74 29.20
CA GLU A 39 -15.11 0.77 30.29
C GLU A 39 -13.79 0.10 30.69
N LEU A 40 -13.01 -0.38 29.71
CA LEU A 40 -11.70 -1.01 29.95
C LEU A 40 -10.71 -0.06 30.60
N LYS A 41 -10.72 1.22 30.20
CA LYS A 41 -9.91 2.26 30.83
C LYS A 41 -10.34 2.51 32.27
N ALA A 42 -11.62 2.74 32.52
CA ALA A 42 -12.13 2.98 33.87
C ALA A 42 -11.81 1.80 34.82
N HIS A 43 -11.93 0.57 34.33
CA HIS A 43 -11.54 -0.62 35.08
C HIS A 43 -10.05 -0.65 35.41
N SER A 44 -9.19 -0.32 34.43
CA SER A 44 -7.74 -0.28 34.63
C SER A 44 -7.33 0.82 35.61
N ASP A 45 -7.95 2.00 35.54
CA ASP A 45 -7.71 3.11 36.47
C ASP A 45 -8.12 2.72 37.91
N ALA A 46 -9.30 2.11 38.07
CA ALA A 46 -9.78 1.65 39.38
C ALA A 46 -8.84 0.62 40.04
N LEU A 47 -8.30 -0.32 39.26
CA LEU A 47 -7.31 -1.29 39.76
C LEU A 47 -6.02 -0.59 40.19
N LYS A 48 -5.57 0.41 39.42
CA LYS A 48 -4.37 1.19 39.73
C LYS A 48 -4.56 2.02 41.00
N GLU A 49 -5.70 2.68 41.17
CA GLU A 49 -6.04 3.45 42.38
C GLU A 49 -6.14 2.55 43.61
N ALA A 50 -6.68 1.34 43.45
CA ALA A 50 -6.73 0.33 44.50
C ALA A 50 -5.36 -0.32 44.81
N GLY A 51 -4.28 0.06 44.12
CA GLY A 51 -2.95 -0.52 44.28
C GLY A 51 -2.86 -1.98 43.83
N VAL A 52 -3.83 -2.46 43.04
CA VAL A 52 -3.88 -3.84 42.55
C VAL A 52 -2.95 -3.97 41.34
N MET A 53 -1.86 -4.72 41.53
CA MET A 53 -0.94 -5.07 40.45
C MET A 53 -1.56 -6.18 39.60
N VAL A 54 -1.95 -5.86 38.37
CA VAL A 54 -2.54 -6.82 37.43
C VAL A 54 -1.50 -7.27 36.41
N SER A 55 -1.06 -8.52 36.50
CA SER A 55 -0.31 -9.15 35.42
C SER A 55 -1.27 -9.68 34.36
N LYS A 56 -1.22 -9.14 33.14
CA LYS A 56 -1.94 -9.73 32.00
C LYS A 56 -1.17 -10.94 31.49
N ALA A 57 -1.89 -12.03 31.20
CA ALA A 57 -1.30 -13.21 30.60
C ALA A 57 -0.69 -12.86 29.23
N PRO A 58 0.43 -13.50 28.82
CA PRO A 58 0.96 -13.36 27.47
C PRO A 58 -0.08 -13.74 26.42
N ILE A 59 -0.11 -13.00 25.32
CA ILE A 59 -0.99 -13.25 24.18
C ILE A 59 -0.16 -13.88 23.07
N THR A 60 -0.57 -15.05 22.59
CA THR A 60 -0.03 -15.65 21.36
C THR A 60 -1.08 -15.57 20.27
N VAL A 61 -0.77 -14.88 19.18
CA VAL A 61 -1.63 -14.74 18.01
C VAL A 61 -1.14 -15.69 16.93
N ASN A 62 -1.91 -16.76 16.68
CA ASN A 62 -1.65 -17.62 15.53
C ASN A 62 -1.86 -16.81 14.24
N THR A 63 -0.88 -16.88 13.34
CA THR A 63 -0.79 -16.01 12.18
C THR A 63 -0.60 -16.83 10.91
N TRP A 64 -1.39 -16.56 9.88
CA TRP A 64 -1.25 -17.10 8.54
C TRP A 64 -0.86 -16.00 7.56
N PHE A 65 0.12 -16.29 6.71
CA PHE A 65 0.51 -15.43 5.60
C PHE A 65 -0.01 -16.00 4.28
N HIS A 66 -0.63 -15.15 3.48
CA HIS A 66 -1.17 -15.50 2.18
C HIS A 66 -0.47 -14.68 1.10
N VAL A 67 0.42 -15.30 0.35
CA VAL A 67 1.03 -14.70 -0.84
C VAL A 67 0.07 -14.93 -2.01
N VAL A 68 -0.37 -13.85 -2.63
CA VAL A 68 -1.24 -13.86 -3.80
C VAL A 68 -0.50 -13.14 -4.92
N ALA A 69 -0.15 -13.88 -5.97
CA ALA A 69 0.71 -13.42 -7.06
C ALA A 69 0.04 -13.65 -8.43
N ALA A 70 0.45 -12.92 -9.47
CA ALA A 70 -0.04 -13.22 -10.83
C ALA A 70 0.63 -14.45 -11.46
N SER A 71 1.87 -14.73 -11.09
CA SER A 71 2.64 -15.88 -11.55
C SER A 71 3.61 -16.35 -10.47
N GLU A 72 4.44 -17.33 -10.79
CA GLU A 72 5.49 -17.82 -9.88
C GLU A 72 6.69 -16.87 -9.76
N ALA A 73 6.74 -15.80 -10.57
CA ALA A 73 7.81 -14.83 -10.56
C ALA A 73 7.75 -13.89 -9.33
N LEU A 74 8.92 -13.47 -8.85
CA LEU A 74 9.04 -12.60 -7.68
C LEU A 74 8.42 -11.23 -7.97
N GLU A 75 8.67 -10.68 -9.17
CA GLU A 75 8.10 -9.43 -9.65
C GLU A 75 6.56 -9.43 -9.69
N ASP A 76 5.96 -10.59 -9.91
CA ASP A 76 4.51 -10.76 -9.99
C ASP A 76 3.84 -10.86 -8.61
N GLY A 77 4.59 -10.63 -7.53
CA GLY A 77 4.13 -10.64 -6.15
C GLY A 77 4.40 -11.94 -5.40
N ASN A 78 5.12 -12.90 -6.00
CA ASN A 78 5.45 -14.18 -5.35
C ASN A 78 6.64 -14.06 -4.37
N ILE A 79 6.53 -13.15 -3.39
CA ILE A 79 7.58 -12.80 -2.44
C ILE A 79 8.18 -14.01 -1.70
N THR A 80 9.47 -13.96 -1.38
CA THR A 80 10.20 -15.12 -0.83
C THR A 80 9.86 -15.39 0.65
N ASP A 81 10.11 -16.62 1.10
CA ASP A 81 9.95 -16.97 2.52
C ASP A 81 10.90 -16.15 3.42
N GLU A 82 12.05 -15.72 2.91
CA GLU A 82 12.96 -14.82 3.63
C GLU A 82 12.32 -13.47 3.92
N MET A 83 11.66 -12.86 2.93
CA MET A 83 10.92 -11.61 3.09
C MET A 83 9.77 -11.77 4.09
N LEU A 84 9.04 -12.88 4.01
CA LEU A 84 7.97 -13.22 4.94
C LEU A 84 8.49 -13.41 6.37
N ASN A 85 9.62 -14.09 6.53
CA ASN A 85 10.27 -14.25 7.83
C ASN A 85 10.70 -12.89 8.40
N GLY A 86 11.24 -12.00 7.57
CA GLY A 86 11.52 -10.62 7.97
C GLY A 86 10.27 -9.89 8.50
N GLN A 87 9.11 -10.09 7.87
CA GLN A 87 7.86 -9.47 8.32
C GLN A 87 7.37 -9.99 9.68
N ILE A 88 7.42 -11.31 9.92
CA ILE A 88 7.02 -11.86 11.23
C ILE A 88 8.01 -11.45 12.34
N ASP A 89 9.29 -11.29 12.01
CA ASP A 89 10.31 -10.82 12.94
C ASP A 89 10.05 -9.37 13.38
N VAL A 90 9.68 -8.49 12.45
CA VAL A 90 9.28 -7.11 12.78
C VAL A 90 8.07 -7.08 13.73
N LEU A 91 7.07 -7.93 13.49
CA LEU A 91 5.91 -8.05 14.38
C LEU A 91 6.34 -8.51 15.78
N ASN A 92 7.13 -9.57 15.88
CA ASN A 92 7.55 -10.09 17.17
C ASN A 92 8.49 -9.13 17.92
N SER A 93 9.41 -8.46 17.23
CA SER A 93 10.32 -7.48 17.84
C SER A 93 9.56 -6.31 18.48
N ASN A 94 8.54 -5.79 17.80
CA ASN A 94 7.80 -4.63 18.26
C ASN A 94 6.79 -4.95 19.37
N PHE A 95 6.24 -6.16 19.39
CA PHE A 95 5.15 -6.54 20.31
C PHE A 95 5.62 -7.38 21.50
N ALA A 96 6.80 -8.02 21.44
CA ALA A 96 7.35 -8.80 22.55
C ALA A 96 7.48 -8.02 23.87
N PRO A 97 7.91 -6.73 23.89
CA PRO A 97 7.95 -5.93 25.13
C PRO A 97 6.58 -5.74 25.80
N HIS A 98 5.49 -6.02 25.07
CA HIS A 98 4.11 -5.92 25.52
C HIS A 98 3.47 -7.29 25.79
N SER A 99 4.28 -8.35 25.91
CA SER A 99 3.83 -9.73 26.13
C SER A 99 2.88 -10.25 25.05
N ILE A 100 3.07 -9.79 23.80
CA ILE A 100 2.33 -10.25 22.64
C ILE A 100 3.32 -10.89 21.66
N GLN A 101 3.01 -12.08 21.20
CA GLN A 101 3.79 -12.83 20.23
C GLN A 101 2.91 -13.29 19.07
N PHE A 102 3.45 -13.27 17.86
CA PHE A 102 2.84 -13.80 16.66
C PHE A 102 3.51 -15.12 16.29
N ASN A 103 2.72 -16.19 16.26
CA ASN A 103 3.15 -17.53 15.87
C ASN A 103 2.80 -17.76 14.40
N LEU A 104 3.78 -17.75 13.50
CA LEU A 104 3.56 -18.04 12.09
C LEU A 104 3.19 -19.52 11.93
N THR A 105 1.88 -19.75 11.77
CA THR A 105 1.28 -21.08 11.69
C THR A 105 1.45 -21.69 10.31
N GLY A 106 1.53 -20.86 9.27
CA GLY A 106 1.79 -21.32 7.92
C GLY A 106 1.74 -20.20 6.88
N ILE A 107 2.20 -20.55 5.69
CA ILE A 107 2.20 -19.70 4.50
C ILE A 107 1.40 -20.43 3.41
N THR A 108 0.52 -19.71 2.73
CA THR A 108 -0.10 -20.19 1.49
C THR A 108 0.37 -19.33 0.32
N ARG A 109 0.59 -19.93 -0.84
CA ARG A 109 0.85 -19.23 -2.09
C ARG A 109 -0.29 -19.50 -3.07
N THR A 110 -0.82 -18.47 -3.71
CA THR A 110 -1.94 -18.56 -4.64
C THR A 110 -1.62 -17.77 -5.89
N ILE A 111 -1.61 -18.45 -7.03
CA ILE A 111 -1.45 -17.81 -8.35
C ILE A 111 -2.83 -17.44 -8.88
N ASN A 112 -3.14 -16.15 -8.84
CA ASN A 112 -4.39 -15.58 -9.31
C ASN A 112 -4.17 -14.08 -9.63
N SER A 113 -4.03 -13.75 -10.91
CA SER A 113 -3.76 -12.37 -11.35
C SER A 113 -4.86 -11.39 -10.91
N THR A 114 -6.13 -11.76 -11.04
CA THR A 114 -7.25 -10.92 -10.59
C THR A 114 -7.15 -10.56 -9.11
N TRP A 115 -6.90 -11.54 -8.24
CA TRP A 115 -6.78 -11.29 -6.80
C TRP A 115 -5.48 -10.55 -6.44
N SER A 116 -4.38 -10.85 -7.14
CA SER A 116 -3.09 -10.16 -6.97
C SER A 116 -3.18 -8.66 -7.29
N ASP A 117 -4.05 -8.30 -8.24
CA ASP A 117 -4.37 -6.91 -8.60
C ASP A 117 -5.46 -6.28 -7.73
N ASN A 118 -5.83 -6.92 -6.61
CA ASN A 118 -6.89 -6.50 -5.72
C ASN A 118 -8.30 -6.49 -6.36
N GLY A 119 -8.51 -7.24 -7.44
CA GLY A 119 -9.84 -7.59 -7.92
C GLY A 119 -10.52 -8.57 -6.97
N ASP A 120 -11.80 -8.34 -6.65
CA ASP A 120 -12.63 -9.21 -5.80
C ASP A 120 -11.97 -9.64 -4.46
N ILE A 121 -11.43 -8.64 -3.73
CA ILE A 121 -10.79 -8.83 -2.41
C ILE A 121 -11.70 -9.59 -1.43
N SER A 122 -13.01 -9.39 -1.53
CA SER A 122 -13.99 -10.02 -0.65
C SER A 122 -14.02 -11.55 -0.86
N ALA A 123 -14.12 -12.01 -2.11
CA ALA A 123 -14.06 -13.43 -2.42
C ALA A 123 -12.70 -14.03 -2.07
N MET A 124 -11.60 -13.32 -2.35
CA MET A 124 -10.25 -13.75 -1.99
C MET A 124 -10.12 -13.98 -0.48
N LYS A 125 -10.42 -12.97 0.33
CA LYS A 125 -10.31 -13.06 1.81
C LYS A 125 -11.21 -14.15 2.37
N THR A 126 -12.42 -14.31 1.82
CA THR A 126 -13.35 -15.36 2.24
C THR A 126 -12.81 -16.75 1.93
N SER A 127 -12.21 -16.94 0.75
CA SER A 127 -11.72 -18.24 0.28
C SER A 127 -10.43 -18.67 0.96
N LEU A 128 -9.54 -17.73 1.23
CA LEU A 128 -8.19 -18.03 1.72
C LEU A 128 -8.07 -18.08 3.25
N ARG A 129 -9.03 -17.48 3.98
CA ARG A 129 -9.01 -17.39 5.43
C ARG A 129 -8.72 -18.74 6.10
N LYS A 130 -7.83 -18.72 7.09
CA LYS A 130 -7.50 -19.84 7.97
C LYS A 130 -7.79 -19.51 9.43
N GLY A 131 -8.09 -20.57 10.17
CA GLY A 131 -8.34 -20.52 11.60
C GLY A 131 -9.68 -19.87 11.98
N ASP A 132 -9.77 -19.50 13.25
CA ASP A 132 -10.96 -18.90 13.86
C ASP A 132 -10.83 -17.37 13.96
N TYR A 133 -11.65 -16.75 14.80
CA TYR A 133 -11.62 -15.30 15.04
C TYR A 133 -10.35 -14.81 15.75
N ALA A 134 -9.63 -15.67 16.47
CA ALA A 134 -8.38 -15.32 17.15
C ALA A 134 -7.15 -15.42 16.24
N THR A 135 -7.32 -15.93 15.02
CA THR A 135 -6.24 -16.14 14.05
C THR A 135 -6.06 -14.90 13.16
N LEU A 136 -4.86 -14.34 13.14
CA LEU A 136 -4.48 -13.25 12.23
C LEU A 136 -4.19 -13.81 10.84
N ASN A 137 -4.75 -13.18 9.80
CA ASN A 137 -4.48 -13.53 8.41
C ASN A 137 -3.92 -12.27 7.71
N LEU A 138 -2.68 -12.32 7.25
CA LEU A 138 -2.05 -11.24 6.47
C LEU A 138 -1.95 -11.67 5.00
N TYR A 139 -2.28 -10.75 4.10
CA TYR A 139 -2.31 -10.98 2.65
C TYR A 139 -1.26 -10.08 1.99
N PHE A 140 -0.42 -10.68 1.15
CA PHE A 140 0.61 -10.02 0.38
C PHE A 140 0.22 -10.11 -1.10
N ALA A 141 0.09 -8.97 -1.76
CA ALA A 141 -0.32 -8.81 -3.15
C ALA A 141 0.40 -7.59 -3.76
N ARG A 142 0.29 -7.36 -5.08
CA ARG A 142 1.03 -6.29 -5.77
C ARG A 142 0.59 -4.89 -5.32
N ALA A 143 1.55 -4.11 -4.82
CA ALA A 143 1.29 -2.78 -4.26
C ALA A 143 1.06 -1.69 -5.33
N GLY A 144 1.74 -1.75 -6.48
CA GLY A 144 1.60 -0.74 -7.55
C GLY A 144 0.18 -0.63 -8.09
N HIS A 145 -0.44 -1.76 -8.44
CA HIS A 145 -1.84 -1.77 -8.88
C HIS A 145 -2.82 -1.43 -7.77
N TRP A 146 -2.49 -1.73 -6.51
CA TRP A 146 -3.27 -1.20 -5.39
C TRP A 146 -3.31 0.32 -5.48
N PHE A 147 -2.18 0.99 -5.67
CA PHE A 147 -2.17 2.44 -5.88
C PHE A 147 -2.69 2.90 -7.26
N GLY A 148 -3.23 2.00 -8.08
CA GLY A 148 -3.86 2.31 -9.36
C GLY A 148 -2.90 2.60 -10.50
N LEU A 149 -1.67 2.11 -10.40
CA LEU A 149 -0.75 2.08 -11.53
C LEU A 149 -1.14 0.94 -12.47
N TYR A 150 -0.99 1.16 -13.77
CA TYR A 150 -1.15 0.13 -14.80
C TYR A 150 0.23 -0.31 -15.30
N HIS A 151 0.29 -1.42 -16.04
CA HIS A 151 1.54 -1.81 -16.66
C HIS A 151 1.97 -0.80 -17.73
N THR A 152 3.27 -0.57 -17.88
CA THR A 152 3.85 0.39 -18.85
C THR A 152 3.48 0.09 -20.30
N PHE A 153 3.20 -1.17 -20.62
CA PHE A 153 2.73 -1.61 -21.94
C PHE A 153 1.22 -1.52 -22.15
N THR A 154 0.47 -0.93 -21.21
CA THR A 154 -0.97 -0.67 -21.38
C THR A 154 -1.19 0.33 -22.51
N GLY A 155 -2.15 0.05 -23.40
CA GLY A 155 -2.44 0.92 -24.55
C GLY A 155 -1.48 0.78 -25.75
N GLY A 156 -0.37 0.07 -25.59
CA GLY A 156 0.63 -0.17 -26.64
C GLY A 156 1.23 1.13 -27.19
N CYS A 157 1.75 1.10 -28.43
CA CYS A 157 2.37 2.27 -29.05
C CYS A 157 1.40 3.37 -29.55
N ASN A 158 0.11 3.28 -29.22
CA ASN A 158 -0.88 4.23 -29.71
C ASN A 158 -1.01 5.43 -28.76
N PRO A 159 -0.57 6.64 -29.14
CA PRO A 159 -0.63 7.80 -28.26
C PRO A 159 -2.07 8.24 -27.94
N LEU A 160 -3.05 7.84 -28.76
CA LEU A 160 -4.47 8.12 -28.50
C LEU A 160 -5.10 7.17 -27.48
N SER A 161 -4.39 6.10 -27.08
CA SER A 161 -4.89 5.15 -26.07
C SER A 161 -4.83 5.72 -24.64
N GLY A 162 -3.97 6.71 -24.41
CA GLY A 162 -3.62 7.20 -23.08
C GLY A 162 -2.55 6.38 -22.36
N GLY A 163 -2.01 5.33 -22.98
CA GLY A 163 -0.94 4.51 -22.39
C GLY A 163 -1.38 3.84 -21.09
N ASP A 164 -0.50 3.88 -20.09
CA ASP A 164 -0.79 3.51 -18.69
C ASP A 164 -1.41 4.66 -17.88
N TYR A 165 -1.77 5.76 -18.55
CA TYR A 165 -2.30 7.00 -17.99
C TYR A 165 -1.34 7.69 -17.01
N VAL A 166 -0.05 7.63 -17.32
CA VAL A 166 1.02 8.42 -16.71
C VAL A 166 1.80 9.09 -17.85
N ASP A 167 2.08 10.38 -17.76
CA ASP A 167 2.64 11.15 -18.89
C ASP A 167 4.16 10.94 -19.06
N ASP A 168 4.87 10.62 -17.97
CA ASP A 168 6.33 10.46 -17.95
C ASP A 168 6.81 9.00 -18.13
N THR A 169 5.89 8.07 -18.40
CA THR A 169 6.18 6.68 -18.78
C THR A 169 6.17 6.55 -20.31
N PRO A 170 7.33 6.22 -20.94
CA PRO A 170 7.37 5.98 -22.37
C PRO A 170 6.43 4.84 -22.81
N TYR A 171 5.84 4.98 -24.00
CA TYR A 171 4.99 3.95 -24.58
C TYR A 171 5.78 2.67 -24.86
N GLN A 172 5.16 1.53 -24.56
CA GLN A 172 5.74 0.22 -24.74
C GLN A 172 4.72 -0.70 -25.41
N ALA A 173 5.14 -1.46 -26.44
CA ALA A 173 4.24 -2.30 -27.22
C ALA A 173 3.80 -3.56 -26.47
N SER A 174 4.70 -4.13 -25.67
CA SER A 174 4.53 -5.37 -24.92
C SER A 174 5.48 -5.41 -23.74
N GLN A 175 5.22 -6.30 -22.78
CA GLN A 175 6.11 -6.54 -21.65
C GLN A 175 7.55 -6.85 -22.09
N SER A 176 8.52 -6.47 -21.27
CA SER A 176 9.89 -6.93 -21.41
C SER A 176 10.04 -8.37 -20.92
N GLU A 177 11.04 -9.07 -21.45
CA GLU A 177 11.52 -10.35 -20.91
C GLU A 177 13.02 -10.19 -20.65
N GLY A 178 13.52 -10.60 -19.48
CA GLY A 178 14.92 -10.40 -19.13
C GLY A 178 15.28 -8.94 -18.83
N CYS A 179 16.49 -8.53 -19.21
CA CYS A 179 17.01 -7.17 -19.08
C CYS A 179 17.42 -6.55 -20.43
N PRO A 180 16.47 -6.24 -21.33
CA PRO A 180 16.82 -5.87 -22.69
C PRO A 180 17.25 -4.39 -22.78
N ILE A 181 18.48 -4.09 -22.38
CA ILE A 181 19.05 -2.73 -22.40
C ILE A 181 18.94 -2.12 -23.81
N GLY A 182 18.34 -0.94 -23.89
CA GLY A 182 18.16 -0.21 -25.15
C GLY A 182 16.96 -0.67 -25.99
N ARG A 183 16.06 -1.47 -25.42
CA ARG A 183 14.82 -1.87 -26.09
C ARG A 183 13.96 -0.66 -26.42
N ASP A 184 13.50 -0.61 -27.67
CA ASP A 184 12.56 0.38 -28.18
C ASP A 184 11.54 -0.35 -29.04
N SER A 185 10.41 -0.69 -28.43
CA SER A 185 9.30 -1.36 -29.10
C SER A 185 8.35 -0.39 -29.79
N CYS A 186 8.46 0.90 -29.49
CA CYS A 186 7.64 1.98 -30.03
C CYS A 186 8.51 3.11 -30.62
N PRO A 187 9.28 2.86 -31.70
CA PRO A 187 10.29 3.81 -32.21
C PRO A 187 9.73 5.12 -32.78
N ASP A 188 8.42 5.14 -33.07
CA ASP A 188 7.72 6.34 -33.49
C ASP A 188 7.19 7.18 -32.30
N GLN A 189 7.38 6.70 -31.07
CA GLN A 189 7.04 7.38 -29.81
C GLN A 189 8.32 7.86 -29.10
N PRO A 190 8.22 8.90 -28.25
CA PRO A 190 9.37 9.38 -27.50
C PRO A 190 9.79 8.41 -26.39
N GLY A 191 11.10 8.19 -26.27
CA GLY A 191 11.69 7.40 -25.19
C GLY A 191 12.03 5.97 -25.60
N LEU A 192 12.75 5.27 -24.71
CA LEU A 192 12.95 3.82 -24.81
C LEU A 192 11.92 3.10 -23.95
N ASP A 193 11.72 1.82 -24.17
CA ASP A 193 10.86 1.01 -23.31
C ASP A 193 11.34 1.15 -21.84
N PRO A 194 10.43 1.38 -20.88
CA PRO A 194 10.78 1.62 -19.49
C PRO A 194 11.13 0.32 -18.74
N ILE A 195 12.15 -0.39 -19.23
CA ILE A 195 12.55 -1.72 -18.75
C ILE A 195 12.95 -1.76 -17.27
N HIS A 196 13.25 -0.62 -16.67
CA HIS A 196 13.64 -0.48 -15.27
C HIS A 196 12.47 -0.11 -14.34
N ASN A 197 11.27 0.08 -14.91
CA ASN A 197 10.09 0.48 -14.16
C ASN A 197 9.44 -0.73 -13.46
N TYR A 198 9.04 -0.57 -12.20
CA TYR A 198 8.35 -1.64 -11.45
C TYR A 198 7.00 -2.09 -12.03
N MET A 199 6.46 -1.37 -13.02
CA MET A 199 5.23 -1.73 -13.73
C MET A 199 5.47 -2.39 -15.10
N ASP A 200 6.71 -2.73 -15.46
CA ASP A 200 7.04 -3.67 -16.55
C ASP A 200 7.17 -5.10 -15.99
N TYR A 201 7.47 -6.10 -16.83
CA TYR A 201 7.79 -7.49 -16.45
C TYR A 201 9.26 -7.87 -16.73
N SER A 202 10.18 -6.90 -16.68
CA SER A 202 11.61 -7.21 -16.72
C SER A 202 12.01 -8.08 -15.52
N ASP A 203 13.16 -8.76 -15.62
CA ASP A 203 13.68 -9.51 -14.48
C ASP A 203 14.02 -8.54 -13.32
N ASP A 204 13.89 -9.00 -12.07
CA ASP A 204 14.17 -8.21 -10.85
C ASP A 204 15.49 -7.44 -10.86
N ALA A 205 16.53 -7.98 -11.50
CA ALA A 205 17.83 -7.34 -11.63
C ALA A 205 17.80 -6.00 -12.40
N CYS A 206 16.70 -5.72 -13.11
CA CYS A 206 16.50 -4.52 -13.90
C CYS A 206 15.63 -3.49 -13.20
N TYR A 207 14.85 -3.83 -12.18
CA TYR A 207 13.97 -2.83 -11.59
C TYR A 207 14.71 -1.82 -10.72
N GLU A 208 14.44 -0.55 -10.98
CA GLU A 208 15.09 0.56 -10.28
C GLU A 208 14.11 1.61 -9.78
N GLU A 209 12.95 1.80 -10.44
CA GLU A 209 12.15 3.00 -10.18
C GLU A 209 10.63 2.91 -10.43
N PHE A 210 9.91 3.77 -9.71
CA PHE A 210 8.66 4.38 -10.17
C PHE A 210 8.99 5.78 -10.68
N THR A 211 8.26 6.26 -11.68
CA THR A 211 8.41 7.63 -12.15
C THR A 211 7.79 8.65 -11.18
N PRO A 212 8.20 9.94 -11.24
CA PRO A 212 7.56 10.99 -10.48
C PRO A 212 6.03 11.05 -10.67
N ASP A 213 5.51 10.94 -11.90
CA ASP A 213 4.08 11.02 -12.15
C ASP A 213 3.33 9.74 -11.76
N GLN A 214 3.97 8.57 -11.79
CA GLN A 214 3.45 7.39 -11.11
C GLN A 214 3.28 7.68 -9.61
N GLY A 215 4.29 8.29 -8.97
CA GLY A 215 4.22 8.75 -7.58
C GLY A 215 3.03 9.70 -7.30
N ALA A 216 2.80 10.67 -8.17
CA ALA A 216 1.66 11.58 -8.07
C ALA A 216 0.32 10.83 -8.23
N LYS A 217 0.20 9.96 -9.24
CA LYS A 217 -1.00 9.15 -9.48
C LYS A 217 -1.34 8.25 -8.29
N MET A 218 -0.33 7.66 -7.64
CA MET A 218 -0.54 6.87 -6.42
C MET A 218 -1.16 7.69 -5.29
N GLN A 219 -0.72 8.95 -5.11
CA GLN A 219 -1.30 9.87 -4.12
C GLN A 219 -2.74 10.27 -4.46
N ASP A 220 -3.01 10.57 -5.73
CA ASP A 220 -4.36 10.92 -6.19
C ASP A 220 -5.34 9.75 -6.02
N ASN A 221 -4.92 8.53 -6.38
CA ASN A 221 -5.73 7.33 -6.22
C ASN A 221 -6.00 7.05 -4.74
N TRP A 222 -5.00 7.21 -3.87
CA TRP A 222 -5.17 7.13 -2.41
C TRP A 222 -6.19 8.16 -1.91
N ALA A 223 -6.06 9.43 -2.29
CA ALA A 223 -6.96 10.49 -1.86
C ALA A 223 -8.41 10.22 -2.29
N TYR A 224 -8.62 9.72 -3.50
CA TYR A 224 -9.94 9.48 -4.07
C TYR A 224 -10.63 8.24 -3.48
N TRP A 225 -9.95 7.09 -3.45
CA TRP A 225 -10.59 5.80 -3.10
C TRP A 225 -10.40 5.37 -1.63
N ARG A 226 -9.42 5.93 -0.91
CA ARG A 226 -8.99 5.39 0.39
C ARG A 226 -9.04 6.37 1.54
N ALA A 227 -8.62 7.61 1.32
CA ALA A 227 -8.62 8.62 2.37
C ALA A 227 -10.02 9.18 2.68
N ALA A 228 -10.97 9.01 1.75
CA ALA A 228 -12.34 9.49 1.85
C ALA A 228 -13.36 8.42 2.29
N SER A 229 -12.87 7.20 2.61
CA SER A 229 -13.69 6.01 2.86
C SER A 229 -13.83 5.68 4.33
#